data_AF-A0AAU9LJ26-F1
#
_entry.id   AF-A0AAU9LJ26-F1
#
_cell.length_a   1.000
_cell.length_b   1.000
_cell.length_c   1.000
_cell.angle_alpha   90.00
_cell.angle_beta   90.00
_cell.angle_gamma   90.00
#
_symmetry.space_group_name_H-M   'P 1'
#
loop_
_entity.id
_entity.type
_entity.pdbx_description
1 polymer ?
#
loop_
_entity_poly.entity_id
_entity_poly.type
_entity_poly.pdbx_seq_one_letter_code
_entity_poly.pdbx_strand_id
1 'polypeptide(L)'
;MIENGRRLGAGTRCPLMYTYFGTKHLGAAHGLAGILHVLMHFDLTPDVQDDVKKSLKYLINTRFPSGNYPSKEDDREDIFVQWCQGASGMALTLVKAAEVFGDKEFVDAAMEAGEVVWKRGLLKSVGLCHGISGNVYVFLALYRLTKNEEMLKRAKLFACFLLGRGVKLMRKKKMDTGENPLSLFEGVGGMAYLFLDMMNPDEARFPGYEL
;
A
#
# COMPACT_ATOMS: atom_id res chain seq x y z
N MET A 1 -8.43 8.82 -19.59
CA MET A 1 -8.46 7.97 -18.36
C MET A 1 -9.70 8.25 -17.52
N ILE A 2 -9.98 9.50 -17.18
CA ILE A 2 -11.12 9.89 -16.33
C ILE A 2 -12.47 9.48 -16.94
N GLU A 3 -12.74 9.81 -18.21
CA GLU A 3 -14.02 9.47 -18.86
C GLU A 3 -14.30 7.96 -18.88
N ASN A 4 -13.29 7.14 -19.17
CA ASN A 4 -13.41 5.68 -19.10
C ASN A 4 -13.70 5.21 -17.66
N GLY A 5 -13.05 5.84 -16.67
CA GLY A 5 -13.30 5.59 -15.25
C GLY A 5 -14.74 5.91 -14.86
N ARG A 6 -15.25 7.07 -15.27
CA ARG A 6 -16.64 7.50 -15.10
C ARG A 6 -17.63 6.55 -15.77
N ARG A 7 -17.33 6.10 -16.99
CA ARG A 7 -18.20 5.18 -17.74
C ARG A 7 -18.36 3.84 -17.01
N LEU A 8 -17.28 3.30 -16.46
CA LEU A 8 -17.30 2.05 -15.69
C LEU A 8 -17.86 2.24 -14.27
N GLY A 9 -17.70 3.43 -13.68
CA GLY A 9 -18.24 3.78 -12.37
C GLY A 9 -19.72 4.16 -12.38
N ALA A 10 -20.26 4.52 -13.56
CA ALA A 10 -21.65 4.95 -13.72
C ALA A 10 -22.65 3.92 -13.17
N GLY A 11 -23.56 4.37 -12.30
CA GLY A 11 -24.54 3.51 -11.64
C GLY A 11 -23.99 2.64 -10.51
N THR A 12 -22.71 2.76 -10.16
CA THR A 12 -22.09 2.10 -9.02
C THR A 12 -21.91 3.07 -7.85
N ARG A 13 -21.43 2.56 -6.70
CA ARG A 13 -21.06 3.40 -5.53
C ARG A 13 -19.72 4.13 -5.72
N CYS A 14 -18.97 3.83 -6.78
CA CYS A 14 -17.63 4.37 -7.02
C CYS A 14 -17.61 5.16 -8.34
N PRO A 15 -17.44 6.49 -8.33
CA PRO A 15 -17.53 7.29 -9.56
C PRO A 15 -16.43 7.00 -10.56
N LEU A 16 -15.22 6.64 -10.11
CA LEU A 16 -14.14 6.13 -10.97
C LEU A 16 -13.93 4.65 -10.71
N MET A 17 -14.12 3.81 -11.74
CA MET A 17 -13.86 2.37 -11.66
C MET A 17 -13.04 1.90 -12.87
N TYR A 18 -12.21 0.89 -12.66
CA TYR A 18 -11.30 0.37 -13.68
C TYR A 18 -11.23 -1.15 -13.62
N THR A 19 -10.82 -1.77 -14.72
CA THR A 19 -10.58 -3.21 -14.79
C THR A 19 -9.22 -3.51 -15.38
N TYR A 20 -8.62 -4.60 -14.91
CA TYR A 20 -7.43 -5.21 -15.48
C TYR A 20 -7.74 -6.68 -15.78
N PHE A 21 -7.55 -7.10 -17.03
CA PHE A 21 -8.03 -8.39 -17.55
C PHE A 21 -9.49 -8.70 -17.17
N GLY A 22 -10.37 -7.70 -17.28
CA GLY A 22 -11.80 -7.82 -16.97
C GLY A 22 -12.14 -7.83 -15.48
N THR A 23 -11.15 -7.83 -14.59
CA THR A 23 -11.37 -7.85 -13.13
C THR A 23 -11.23 -6.46 -12.52
N LYS A 24 -12.16 -6.10 -11.63
CA LYS A 24 -12.10 -4.86 -10.85
C LYS A 24 -11.17 -5.02 -9.65
N HIS A 25 -9.88 -4.84 -9.87
CA HIS A 25 -8.88 -4.86 -8.81
C HIS A 25 -8.94 -3.58 -7.97
N LEU A 26 -8.69 -3.71 -6.66
CA LEU A 26 -8.76 -2.58 -5.73
C LEU A 26 -7.38 -2.19 -5.17
N GLY A 27 -6.40 -3.08 -5.21
CA GLY A 27 -5.04 -2.87 -4.67
C GLY A 27 -4.16 -1.88 -5.46
N ALA A 28 -2.94 -1.66 -4.98
CA ALA A 28 -2.04 -0.65 -5.54
C ALA A 28 -1.40 -1.03 -6.89
N ALA A 29 -1.10 -2.31 -7.12
CA ALA A 29 -0.33 -2.71 -8.32
C ALA A 29 -1.17 -2.67 -9.61
N HIS A 30 -2.41 -3.15 -9.54
CA HIS A 30 -3.27 -3.33 -10.74
C HIS A 30 -4.67 -2.75 -10.55
N GLY A 31 -4.92 -2.06 -9.44
CA GLY A 31 -6.25 -1.70 -9.02
C GLY A 31 -6.48 -0.21 -8.83
N LEU A 32 -7.69 0.08 -8.36
CA LEU A 32 -8.19 1.43 -8.17
C LEU A 32 -7.27 2.26 -7.26
N ALA A 33 -6.73 1.70 -6.17
CA ALA A 33 -5.85 2.42 -5.26
C ALA A 33 -4.60 2.98 -5.98
N GLY A 34 -3.97 2.19 -6.85
CA GLY A 34 -2.82 2.64 -7.64
C GLY A 34 -3.15 3.76 -8.61
N ILE A 35 -4.29 3.65 -9.30
CA ILE A 35 -4.73 4.67 -10.26
C ILE A 35 -5.02 5.98 -9.53
N LEU A 36 -5.77 5.93 -8.42
CA LEU A 36 -6.08 7.12 -7.63
C LEU A 36 -4.81 7.74 -7.03
N HIS A 37 -3.86 6.92 -6.56
CA HIS A 37 -2.56 7.40 -6.09
C HIS A 37 -1.85 8.25 -7.14
N VAL A 38 -1.77 7.76 -8.38
CA VAL A 38 -1.14 8.49 -9.50
C VAL A 38 -1.90 9.78 -9.81
N LEU A 39 -3.23 9.74 -9.87
CA LEU A 39 -4.05 10.93 -10.17
C LEU A 39 -3.82 12.06 -9.15
N MET A 40 -3.60 11.73 -7.87
CA MET A 40 -3.33 12.69 -6.81
C MET A 40 -1.96 13.40 -6.90
N HIS A 41 -1.11 13.06 -7.87
CA HIS A 41 0.13 13.80 -8.14
C HIS A 41 -0.02 14.91 -9.20
N PHE A 42 -1.23 15.11 -9.74
CA PHE A 42 -1.51 16.12 -10.75
C PHE A 42 -2.49 17.18 -10.24
N ASP A 43 -2.44 18.37 -10.83
CA ASP A 43 -3.45 19.40 -10.63
C ASP A 43 -4.73 19.01 -11.38
N LEU A 44 -5.69 18.45 -10.64
CA LEU A 44 -6.97 18.00 -11.18
C LEU A 44 -7.99 19.14 -11.19
N THR A 45 -8.91 19.11 -12.15
CA THR A 45 -10.07 20.00 -12.11
C THR A 45 -10.99 19.65 -10.93
N PRO A 46 -11.76 20.60 -10.37
CA PRO A 46 -12.57 20.36 -9.17
C PRO A 46 -13.54 19.17 -9.28
N ASP A 47 -14.12 18.94 -10.46
CA ASP A 47 -15.01 17.81 -10.71
C ASP A 47 -14.29 16.46 -10.66
N VAL A 48 -13.05 16.40 -11.17
CA VAL A 48 -12.22 15.19 -11.13
C VAL A 48 -11.67 14.96 -9.72
N GLN A 49 -11.34 16.03 -9.01
CA GLN A 49 -10.91 15.96 -7.61
C GLN A 49 -12.00 15.37 -6.70
N ASP A 50 -13.26 15.80 -6.90
CA ASP A 50 -14.42 15.27 -6.19
C ASP A 50 -14.65 13.78 -6.50
N ASP A 51 -14.52 13.37 -7.76
CA ASP A 51 -14.57 11.96 -8.16
C ASP A 51 -13.48 11.12 -7.49
N VAL A 52 -12.23 11.60 -7.48
CA VAL A 52 -11.11 10.92 -6.79
C VAL A 52 -11.41 10.76 -5.30
N LYS A 53 -11.84 11.84 -4.63
CA LYS A 53 -12.17 11.82 -3.20
C LYS A 53 -13.30 10.83 -2.89
N LYS A 54 -14.36 10.81 -3.70
CA LYS A 54 -15.47 9.85 -3.57
C LYS A 54 -15.04 8.41 -3.82
N SER A 55 -14.17 8.17 -4.81
CA SER A 55 -13.62 6.83 -5.08
C SER A 55 -12.69 6.34 -3.96
N LEU A 56 -11.90 7.22 -3.32
CA LEU A 56 -11.12 6.87 -2.14
C LEU A 56 -12.02 6.50 -0.96
N LYS A 57 -13.10 7.27 -0.72
CA LYS A 57 -14.09 6.93 0.32
C LYS A 57 -14.80 5.61 0.02
N TYR A 58 -15.07 5.30 -1.26
CA TYR A 58 -15.53 3.97 -1.63
C TYR A 58 -14.53 2.89 -1.19
N LEU A 59 -13.22 3.05 -1.47
CA LEU A 59 -12.20 2.10 -1.02
C LEU A 59 -12.16 1.93 0.50
N ILE A 60 -12.27 3.02 1.27
CA ILE A 60 -12.34 2.96 2.75
C ILE A 60 -13.53 2.09 3.20
N ASN A 61 -14.64 2.16 2.49
CA ASN A 61 -15.87 1.44 2.82
C ASN A 61 -15.91 -0.02 2.31
N THR A 62 -14.91 -0.48 1.55
CA THR A 62 -14.82 -1.90 1.15
C THR A 62 -14.04 -2.77 2.13
N ARG A 63 -13.56 -2.19 3.24
CA ARG A 63 -12.77 -2.91 4.25
C ARG A 63 -13.50 -4.14 4.81
N PHE A 64 -12.73 -5.19 5.04
CA PHE A 64 -13.17 -6.34 5.83
C PHE A 64 -13.34 -5.94 7.31
N PRO A 65 -14.06 -6.76 8.11
CA PRO A 65 -14.17 -6.54 9.56
C PRO A 65 -12.82 -6.48 10.29
N SER A 66 -11.76 -7.07 9.73
CA SER A 66 -10.41 -6.99 10.30
C SER A 66 -9.73 -5.62 10.10
N GLY A 67 -10.30 -4.75 9.26
CA GLY A 67 -9.71 -3.52 8.76
C GLY A 67 -8.88 -3.67 7.48
N ASN A 68 -8.59 -4.89 7.04
CA ASN A 68 -7.87 -5.14 5.78
C ASN A 68 -8.75 -4.86 4.55
N TYR A 69 -8.14 -4.83 3.37
CA TYR A 69 -8.83 -4.50 2.12
C TYR A 69 -8.89 -5.69 1.16
N PRO A 70 -10.03 -5.86 0.45
CA PRO A 70 -10.16 -6.87 -0.60
C PRO A 70 -9.22 -6.60 -1.78
N SER A 71 -8.78 -7.67 -2.45
CA SER A 71 -7.93 -7.54 -3.64
C SER A 71 -8.72 -7.07 -4.88
N LYS A 72 -10.01 -7.40 -4.92
CA LYS A 72 -10.99 -7.16 -6.00
C LYS A 72 -12.39 -6.96 -5.41
N GLU A 73 -13.31 -6.34 -6.14
CA GLU A 73 -14.63 -5.93 -5.62
C GLU A 73 -15.44 -7.09 -4.98
N ASP A 74 -15.41 -8.29 -5.57
CA ASP A 74 -16.18 -9.45 -5.09
C ASP A 74 -15.41 -10.37 -4.13
N ASP A 75 -14.23 -9.93 -3.67
CA ASP A 75 -13.38 -10.74 -2.81
C ASP A 75 -14.00 -10.92 -1.43
N ARG A 76 -14.03 -12.17 -0.96
CA ARG A 76 -14.51 -12.53 0.39
C ARG A 76 -13.39 -13.06 1.27
N GLU A 77 -12.21 -13.21 0.71
CA GLU A 77 -11.07 -13.80 1.40
C GLU A 77 -10.13 -12.72 1.93
N ASP A 78 -10.12 -12.58 3.26
CA ASP A 78 -9.26 -11.62 3.95
C ASP A 78 -7.86 -12.20 4.18
N ILE A 79 -7.07 -12.30 3.11
CA ILE A 79 -5.78 -12.99 3.12
C ILE A 79 -4.61 -12.03 2.97
N PHE A 80 -4.62 -11.19 1.94
CA PHE A 80 -3.43 -10.47 1.49
C PHE A 80 -3.16 -9.19 2.30
N VAL A 81 -1.92 -9.02 2.77
CA VAL A 81 -1.43 -7.84 3.49
C VAL A 81 -0.11 -7.40 2.87
N GLN A 82 -0.18 -6.99 1.60
CA GLN A 82 0.97 -6.70 0.74
C GLN A 82 0.75 -5.42 -0.07
N TRP A 83 1.81 -4.86 -0.65
CA TRP A 83 1.70 -3.63 -1.44
C TRP A 83 0.77 -3.84 -2.64
N CYS A 84 0.96 -4.92 -3.40
CA CYS A 84 0.14 -5.15 -4.58
C CYS A 84 -1.36 -5.33 -4.28
N GLN A 85 -1.69 -5.94 -3.12
CA GLN A 85 -3.05 -6.31 -2.71
C GLN A 85 -3.20 -6.25 -1.18
N GLY A 86 -4.20 -5.50 -0.71
CA GLY A 86 -4.55 -5.39 0.70
C GLY A 86 -4.08 -4.10 1.37
N ALA A 87 -4.02 -4.12 2.71
CA ALA A 87 -3.84 -2.93 3.53
C ALA A 87 -2.55 -2.15 3.26
N SER A 88 -1.47 -2.79 2.84
CA SER A 88 -0.17 -2.11 2.69
C SER A 88 -0.19 -1.12 1.53
N GLY A 89 -0.60 -1.53 0.32
CA GLY A 89 -0.77 -0.60 -0.79
C GLY A 89 -1.87 0.44 -0.55
N MET A 90 -2.93 0.04 0.15
CA MET A 90 -4.02 0.95 0.50
C MET A 90 -3.56 2.04 1.47
N ALA A 91 -2.78 1.70 2.49
CA ALA A 91 -2.25 2.66 3.45
C ALA A 91 -1.41 3.74 2.75
N LEU A 92 -0.51 3.35 1.84
CA LEU A 92 0.29 4.31 1.06
C LEU A 92 -0.58 5.23 0.20
N THR A 93 -1.65 4.70 -0.40
CA THR A 93 -2.62 5.50 -1.16
C THR A 93 -3.33 6.51 -0.26
N LEU A 94 -3.76 6.09 0.93
CA LEU A 94 -4.48 6.92 1.88
C LEU A 94 -3.58 7.97 2.54
N VAL A 95 -2.28 7.67 2.72
CA VAL A 95 -1.29 8.69 3.11
C VAL A 95 -1.24 9.80 2.07
N LYS A 96 -1.09 9.46 0.79
CA LYS A 96 -1.11 10.46 -0.29
C LYS A 96 -2.42 11.26 -0.32
N ALA A 97 -3.56 10.61 -0.08
CA ALA A 97 -4.85 11.29 0.02
C ALA A 97 -4.91 12.27 1.19
N ALA A 98 -4.36 11.90 2.35
CA ALA A 98 -4.28 12.78 3.50
C ALA A 98 -3.41 14.01 3.23
N GLU A 99 -2.27 13.84 2.54
CA GLU A 99 -1.39 14.95 2.16
C GLU A 99 -2.06 15.93 1.18
N VAL A 100 -2.81 15.41 0.21
CA VAL A 100 -3.44 16.24 -0.84
C VAL A 100 -4.73 16.91 -0.37
N PHE A 101 -5.57 16.21 0.38
CA PHE A 101 -6.89 16.71 0.76
C PHE A 101 -6.96 17.26 2.19
N GLY A 102 -6.02 16.91 3.06
CA GLY A 102 -6.01 17.35 4.46
C GLY A 102 -7.16 16.81 5.32
N ASP A 103 -7.97 15.87 4.81
CA ASP A 103 -9.11 15.33 5.56
C ASP A 103 -8.65 14.33 6.62
N LYS A 104 -9.12 14.51 7.87
CA LYS A 104 -8.85 13.58 8.99
C LYS A 104 -9.27 12.14 8.69
N GLU A 105 -10.35 11.95 7.92
CA GLU A 105 -10.85 10.62 7.52
C GLU A 105 -9.77 9.79 6.79
N PHE A 106 -8.94 10.43 5.95
CA PHE A 106 -7.86 9.73 5.25
C PHE A 106 -6.70 9.40 6.18
N VAL A 107 -6.35 10.28 7.12
CA VAL A 107 -5.35 10.02 8.15
C VAL A 107 -5.78 8.83 9.01
N ASP A 108 -7.02 8.83 9.50
CA ASP A 108 -7.56 7.77 10.36
C ASP A 108 -7.57 6.42 9.61
N ALA A 109 -8.06 6.41 8.37
CA ALA A 109 -8.10 5.20 7.55
C ALA A 109 -6.69 4.65 7.22
N ALA A 110 -5.72 5.53 6.96
CA ALA A 110 -4.32 5.14 6.75
C ALA A 110 -3.70 4.52 8.01
N MET A 111 -3.96 5.12 9.19
CA MET A 111 -3.50 4.59 10.47
C MET A 111 -4.13 3.22 10.79
N GLU A 112 -5.43 3.05 10.52
CA GLU A 112 -6.14 1.77 10.67
C GLU A 112 -5.57 0.69 9.74
N ALA A 113 -5.25 1.04 8.49
CA ALA A 113 -4.56 0.14 7.58
C ALA A 113 -3.14 -0.21 8.09
N GLY A 114 -2.44 0.76 8.69
CA GLY A 114 -1.16 0.55 9.38
C GLY A 114 -1.25 -0.44 10.54
N GLU A 115 -2.36 -0.44 11.30
CA GLU A 115 -2.60 -1.43 12.37
C GLU A 115 -2.78 -2.85 11.83
N VAL A 116 -3.40 -3.00 10.65
CA VAL A 116 -3.48 -4.30 9.96
C VAL A 116 -2.08 -4.79 9.60
N VAL A 117 -1.26 -3.92 9.00
CA VAL A 117 0.13 -4.24 8.62
C VAL A 117 0.98 -4.56 9.84
N TRP A 118 0.77 -3.88 10.96
CA TRP A 118 1.46 -4.19 12.22
C TRP A 118 1.13 -5.60 12.72
N LYS A 119 -0.16 -5.98 12.72
CA LYS A 119 -0.62 -7.27 13.25
C LYS A 119 -0.34 -8.44 12.31
N ARG A 120 -0.36 -8.21 11.00
CA ARG A 120 -0.38 -9.28 9.97
C ARG A 120 0.67 -9.14 8.87
N GLY A 121 1.40 -8.03 8.81
CA GLY A 121 2.32 -7.70 7.73
C GLY A 121 3.73 -8.28 7.86
N LEU A 122 4.03 -9.02 8.93
CA LEU A 122 5.30 -9.76 9.05
C LEU A 122 5.22 -11.06 8.23
N LEU A 123 5.25 -10.91 6.90
CA LEU A 123 5.04 -11.99 5.93
C LEU A 123 6.17 -13.03 5.93
N LYS A 124 5.90 -14.18 5.32
CA LYS A 124 6.92 -15.22 5.08
C LYS A 124 7.66 -14.99 3.75
N SER A 125 7.88 -13.74 3.37
CA SER A 125 8.47 -13.33 2.09
C SER A 125 9.26 -12.02 2.27
N VAL A 126 10.31 -11.83 1.47
CA VAL A 126 11.28 -10.74 1.66
C VAL A 126 10.97 -9.47 0.87
N GLY A 127 10.45 -9.57 -0.36
CA GLY A 127 10.43 -8.49 -1.36
C GLY A 127 9.60 -7.24 -1.04
N LEU A 128 9.57 -6.31 -2.00
CA LEU A 128 8.77 -5.07 -1.94
C LEU A 128 7.32 -5.28 -2.36
N CYS A 129 7.06 -6.10 -3.37
CA CYS A 129 5.71 -6.29 -3.92
C CYS A 129 4.78 -6.95 -2.90
N HIS A 130 5.27 -8.02 -2.28
CA HIS A 130 4.52 -8.88 -1.37
C HIS A 130 5.42 -9.49 -0.30
N GLY A 131 6.20 -8.66 0.37
CA GLY A 131 7.10 -9.09 1.44
C GLY A 131 7.23 -8.08 2.56
N ILE A 132 8.00 -8.45 3.58
CA ILE A 132 8.25 -7.62 4.74
C ILE A 132 8.86 -6.28 4.31
N SER A 133 9.76 -6.27 3.32
CA SER A 133 10.45 -5.03 2.91
C SER A 133 9.46 -3.99 2.40
N GLY A 134 8.47 -4.39 1.61
CA GLY A 134 7.41 -3.49 1.13
C GLY A 134 6.52 -2.99 2.25
N ASN A 135 6.16 -3.86 3.19
CA ASN A 135 5.30 -3.49 4.32
C ASN A 135 5.95 -2.50 5.29
N VAL A 136 7.29 -2.41 5.33
CA VAL A 136 7.98 -1.39 6.13
C VAL A 136 7.65 0.03 5.67
N TYR A 137 7.47 0.25 4.37
CA TYR A 137 7.16 1.57 3.82
C TYR A 137 5.84 2.13 4.33
N VAL A 138 4.89 1.30 4.75
CA VAL A 138 3.65 1.77 5.38
C VAL A 138 3.96 2.56 6.64
N PHE A 139 4.84 2.03 7.50
CA PHE A 139 5.21 2.70 8.72
C PHE A 139 6.07 3.94 8.48
N LEU A 140 6.93 3.91 7.45
CA LEU A 140 7.71 5.07 7.04
C LEU A 140 6.78 6.19 6.52
N ALA A 141 5.80 5.86 5.68
CA ALA A 141 4.83 6.81 5.16
C ALA A 141 3.97 7.42 6.27
N LEU A 142 3.46 6.60 7.19
CA LEU A 142 2.70 7.08 8.35
C LEU A 142 3.56 7.94 9.28
N TYR A 143 4.83 7.59 9.49
CA TYR A 143 5.77 8.43 10.25
C TYR A 143 5.97 9.78 9.56
N ARG A 144 6.19 9.83 8.24
CA ARG A 144 6.34 11.10 7.52
C ARG A 144 5.11 11.99 7.62
N LEU A 145 3.92 11.39 7.47
CA LEU A 145 2.65 12.08 7.54
C LEU A 145 2.37 12.66 8.94
N THR A 146 2.65 11.89 10.00
CA THR A 146 2.17 12.19 11.36
C THR A 146 3.25 12.63 12.33
N LYS A 147 4.53 12.40 12.01
CA LYS A 147 5.68 12.48 12.92
C LYS A 147 5.51 11.66 14.21
N ASN A 148 4.67 10.61 14.17
CA ASN A 148 4.49 9.70 15.28
C ASN A 148 5.66 8.69 15.36
N GLU A 149 6.51 8.85 16.37
CA GLU A 149 7.67 7.98 16.63
C GLU A 149 7.35 6.49 16.78
N GLU A 150 6.12 6.14 17.18
CA GLU A 150 5.71 4.73 17.24
C GLU A 150 5.69 4.10 15.84
N MET A 151 5.35 4.86 14.79
CA MET A 151 5.41 4.35 13.42
C MET A 151 6.87 4.10 13.01
N LEU A 152 7.78 5.03 13.30
CA LEU A 152 9.20 4.83 13.01
C LEU A 152 9.78 3.63 13.78
N LYS A 153 9.36 3.43 15.03
CA LYS A 153 9.73 2.25 15.83
C LYS A 153 9.25 0.95 15.18
N ARG A 154 8.02 0.89 14.67
CA ARG A 154 7.50 -0.29 13.95
C ARG A 154 8.30 -0.58 12.67
N ALA A 155 8.64 0.46 11.91
CA ALA A 155 9.52 0.33 10.74
C ALA A 155 10.87 -0.31 11.12
N LYS A 156 11.51 0.22 12.17
CA LYS A 156 12.76 -0.30 12.72
C LYS A 156 12.64 -1.77 13.16
N LEU A 157 11.55 -2.15 13.82
CA LEU A 157 11.34 -3.54 14.27
C LEU A 157 11.24 -4.52 13.09
N PHE A 158 10.54 -4.16 12.02
CA PHE A 158 10.48 -4.99 10.80
C PHE A 158 11.85 -5.09 10.12
N ALA A 159 12.58 -3.98 9.99
CA ALA A 159 13.94 -3.97 9.45
C ALA A 159 14.91 -4.82 10.30
N CYS A 160 14.85 -4.70 11.63
CA CYS A 160 15.63 -5.53 12.55
C CYS A 160 15.29 -7.02 12.43
N PHE A 161 14.01 -7.36 12.19
CA PHE A 161 13.63 -8.75 11.93
C PHE A 161 14.26 -9.28 10.65
N LEU A 162 14.23 -8.52 9.56
CA LEU A 162 14.88 -8.88 8.29
C LEU A 162 16.39 -9.09 8.47
N LEU A 163 17.06 -8.17 9.17
CA LEU A 163 18.49 -8.25 9.44
C LEU A 163 18.86 -9.44 10.34
N GLY A 164 18.16 -9.58 11.47
CA GLY A 164 18.51 -10.58 12.50
C GLY A 164 18.00 -11.98 12.23
N ARG A 165 16.89 -12.13 11.50
CA ARG A 165 16.24 -13.44 11.24
C ARG A 165 15.99 -13.72 9.76
N GLY A 166 15.68 -12.71 8.96
CA GLY A 166 15.32 -12.86 7.54
C GLY A 166 16.37 -13.67 6.76
N VAL A 167 17.65 -13.29 6.85
CA VAL A 167 18.75 -13.99 6.15
C VAL A 167 18.81 -15.47 6.50
N LYS A 168 18.66 -15.82 7.78
CA LYS A 168 18.66 -17.22 8.24
C LYS A 168 17.43 -17.98 7.74
N LEU A 169 16.26 -17.34 7.71
CA LEU A 169 15.02 -17.95 7.23
C LEU A 169 15.06 -18.19 5.72
N MET A 170 15.60 -17.25 4.93
CA MET A 170 15.81 -17.40 3.49
C MET A 170 16.74 -18.58 3.19
N ARG A 171 17.89 -18.68 3.87
CA ARG A 171 18.83 -19.82 3.71
C ARG A 171 18.20 -21.17 4.05
N LYS A 172 17.22 -21.19 4.97
CA LYS A 172 16.47 -22.38 5.36
C LYS A 172 15.22 -22.63 4.51
N LYS A 173 14.98 -21.84 3.45
CA LYS A 173 13.76 -21.88 2.63
C LYS A 173 12.46 -21.75 3.45
N LYS A 174 12.52 -21.02 4.57
CA LYS A 174 11.37 -20.71 5.44
C LYS A 174 10.80 -19.30 5.23
N MET A 175 11.48 -18.52 4.41
CA MET A 175 11.06 -17.22 3.91
C MET A 175 11.28 -17.22 2.41
N ASP A 176 10.24 -16.87 1.67
CA ASP A 176 10.24 -16.80 0.22
C ASP A 176 11.07 -15.61 -0.26
N THR A 177 11.86 -15.85 -1.31
CA THR A 177 12.68 -14.85 -1.99
C THR A 177 12.14 -14.49 -3.38
N GLY A 178 10.97 -15.02 -3.75
CA GLY A 178 10.38 -14.86 -5.06
C GLY A 178 11.07 -15.69 -6.14
N GLU A 179 10.51 -15.64 -7.35
CA GLU A 179 11.05 -16.34 -8.53
C GLU A 179 12.39 -15.76 -8.98
N ASN A 180 12.58 -14.45 -8.75
CA ASN A 180 13.81 -13.72 -9.07
C ASN A 180 14.47 -13.22 -7.77
N PRO A 181 15.32 -14.04 -7.09
CA PRO A 181 15.79 -13.77 -5.73
C PRO A 181 16.63 -12.51 -5.55
N LEU A 182 17.19 -11.97 -6.64
CA LEU A 182 18.02 -10.75 -6.63
C LEU A 182 17.27 -9.51 -7.16
N SER A 183 16.01 -9.66 -7.57
CA SER A 183 15.22 -8.57 -8.13
C SER A 183 14.85 -7.51 -7.09
N LEU A 184 14.46 -6.33 -7.58
CA LEU A 184 13.98 -5.23 -6.74
C LEU A 184 12.64 -5.57 -6.07
N PHE A 185 11.64 -6.04 -6.84
CA PHE A 185 10.28 -6.18 -6.32
C PHE A 185 10.01 -7.49 -5.57
N GLU A 186 10.73 -8.57 -5.85
CA GLU A 186 10.48 -9.88 -5.22
C GLU A 186 11.59 -10.30 -4.25
N GLY A 187 12.83 -9.97 -4.63
CA GLY A 187 14.03 -10.51 -4.01
C GLY A 187 14.69 -9.62 -2.97
N VAL A 188 15.95 -9.97 -2.67
CA VAL A 188 16.80 -9.24 -1.70
C VAL A 188 17.23 -7.87 -2.21
N GLY A 189 17.08 -7.57 -3.50
CA GLY A 189 17.32 -6.21 -4.03
C GLY A 189 16.40 -5.19 -3.37
N GLY A 190 15.13 -5.55 -3.16
CA GLY A 190 14.16 -4.74 -2.42
C GLY A 190 14.48 -4.55 -0.94
N MET A 191 14.99 -5.61 -0.30
CA MET A 191 15.47 -5.55 1.09
C MET A 191 16.68 -4.63 1.24
N ALA A 192 17.63 -4.71 0.30
CA ALA A 192 18.78 -3.81 0.26
C ALA A 192 18.33 -2.36 0.06
N TYR A 193 17.41 -2.10 -0.88
CA TYR A 193 16.84 -0.77 -1.10
C TYR A 193 16.19 -0.21 0.16
N LEU A 194 15.35 -1.01 0.85
CA LEU A 194 14.77 -0.60 2.13
C LEU A 194 15.83 -0.20 3.16
N PHE A 195 16.90 -0.97 3.30
CA PHE A 195 17.94 -0.64 4.29
C PHE A 195 18.66 0.68 4.00
N LEU A 196 18.82 1.04 2.72
CA LEU A 196 19.34 2.35 2.35
C LEU A 196 18.35 3.46 2.75
N ASP A 197 17.05 3.29 2.45
CA ASP A 197 16.00 4.25 2.81
C ASP A 197 15.84 4.42 4.32
N MET A 198 16.04 3.36 5.11
CA MET A 198 16.01 3.41 6.58
C MET A 198 17.09 4.31 7.19
N MET A 199 18.12 4.70 6.43
CA MET A 199 19.14 5.66 6.88
C MET A 199 18.61 7.10 6.94
N ASN A 200 17.60 7.44 6.15
CA ASN A 200 16.92 8.74 6.19
C ASN A 200 15.38 8.56 6.13
N PRO A 201 14.74 8.17 7.25
CA PRO A 201 13.31 7.82 7.27
C PRO A 201 12.37 8.96 6.83
N ASP A 202 12.79 10.21 6.97
CA ASP A 202 12.02 11.38 6.54
C ASP A 202 11.93 11.49 5.01
N GLU A 203 12.93 10.98 4.29
CA GLU A 203 12.98 11.00 2.83
C GLU A 203 12.68 9.66 2.16
N ALA A 204 12.60 8.57 2.94
CA ALA A 204 12.27 7.25 2.40
C ALA A 204 10.98 7.28 1.55
N ARG A 205 10.95 6.56 0.43
CA ARG A 205 9.79 6.48 -0.48
C ARG A 205 9.71 5.10 -1.11
N PHE A 206 8.52 4.48 -1.11
CA PHE A 206 8.34 3.18 -1.77
C PHE A 206 8.72 3.31 -3.26
N PRO A 207 9.73 2.58 -3.75
CA PRO A 207 10.27 2.81 -5.08
C PRO A 207 9.25 2.45 -6.16
N GLY A 208 9.05 3.38 -7.09
CA GLY A 208 8.10 3.23 -8.19
C GLY A 208 6.63 3.39 -7.79
N TYR A 209 6.35 3.85 -6.57
CA TYR A 209 4.99 4.15 -6.12
C TYR A 209 4.87 5.54 -5.51
N GLU A 210 5.64 5.83 -4.45
CA GLU A 210 5.65 7.16 -3.83
C GLU A 210 6.63 8.08 -4.58
N LEU A 211 6.22 9.34 -4.82
CA LEU A 211 7.00 10.37 -5.53
C LEU A 211 7.39 11.52 -4.60
#